data_AF-A0A2V6KGA1-F1
#
_entry.id   AF-A0A2V6KGA1-F1
#
_cell.length_a   1.000
_cell.length_b   1.000
_cell.length_c   1.000
_cell.angle_alpha   90.00
_cell.angle_beta   90.00
_cell.angle_gamma   90.00
#
_symmetry.space_group_name_H-M   'P 1'
#
loop_
_entity.id
_entity.type
_entity.pdbx_description
1 polymer ?
#
loop_
_entity_poly.entity_id
_entity_poly.type
_entity_poly.pdbx_seq_one_letter_code
_entity_poly.pdbx_strand_id
1 'polypeptide(L)' 'MERLARHIRSQLQLSEWMHCAVYEHELQRLWPLGERDREAKMAQFAKEYGFRLRYYSKGICAIFDEWPGGLRI' A
#
# COMPACT_ATOMS: atom_id res chain seq x y z
N MET A 1 10.07 -5.14 -3.52
CA MET A 1 8.65 -5.17 -3.12
C MET A 1 8.43 -5.75 -1.72
N GLU A 2 9.01 -6.90 -1.37
CA GLU A 2 8.82 -7.55 -0.05
C GLU A 2 9.10 -6.68 1.18
N ARG A 3 10.09 -5.78 1.12
CA ARG A 3 10.39 -4.86 2.22
C ARG A 3 9.22 -3.89 2.48
N LEU A 4 8.60 -3.37 1.42
CA LEU A 4 7.43 -2.50 1.54
C LEU A 4 6.23 -3.30 2.10
N ALA A 5 6.00 -4.51 1.59
CA ALA A 5 4.92 -5.35 2.09
C ALA A 5 5.06 -5.69 3.58
N ARG A 6 6.27 -6.01 4.05
CA ARG A 6 6.55 -6.21 5.49
C ARG A 6 6.32 -4.94 6.30
N HIS A 7 6.74 -3.79 5.79
CA HIS A 7 6.50 -2.51 6.46
C HIS A 7 5.00 -2.22 6.59
N ILE A 8 4.24 -2.32 5.50
CA ILE A 8 2.77 -2.14 5.51
C ILE A 8 2.14 -3.08 6.53
N ARG A 9 2.43 -4.38 6.46
CA ARG A 9 1.86 -5.37 7.40
C ARG A 9 2.16 -5.05 8.86
N SER A 10 3.39 -4.64 9.17
CA SER A 10 3.76 -4.23 10.53
C SER A 10 3.00 -2.98 10.98
N GLN A 11 2.81 -1.99 10.11
CA GLN A 11 2.04 -0.79 10.42
C GLN A 11 0.55 -1.08 10.61
N LEU A 12 -0.04 -1.97 9.79
CA LEU A 12 -1.43 -2.39 9.93
C LEU A 12 -1.70 -3.08 11.28
N GLN A 13 -0.74 -3.87 11.79
CA GLN A 13 -0.86 -4.53 13.10
C GLN A 13 -0.73 -3.58 14.29
N LEU A 14 -0.06 -2.44 14.12
CA LEU A 14 0.19 -1.45 15.18
C LEU A 14 -0.82 -0.30 15.16
N SER A 15 -1.45 -0.04 14.01
CA SER A 15 -2.36 1.08 13.79
C SER A 15 -3.75 0.80 14.36
N GLU A 16 -4.26 1.70 15.22
CA GLU A 16 -5.65 1.68 15.70
C GLU A 16 -6.67 1.73 14.54
N TRP A 17 -6.27 2.34 13.43
CA TRP A 17 -7.13 2.62 12.28
C TRP A 17 -7.01 1.58 11.16
N MET A 18 -6.21 0.52 11.37
CA MET A 18 -5.99 -0.61 10.45
C MET A 18 -5.66 -0.18 9.01
N HIS A 19 -4.97 0.96 8.84
CA HIS A 19 -4.46 1.43 7.55
C HIS A 19 -3.03 1.96 7.69
N CYS A 20 -2.31 1.94 6.57
CA CYS A 20 -0.93 2.39 6.44
C CYS A 20 -0.84 3.35 5.25
N ALA A 21 -0.45 4.60 5.51
CA ALA A 21 -0.12 5.56 4.48
C ALA A 21 1.36 5.44 4.09
N VAL A 22 1.63 5.25 2.81
CA VAL A 22 2.97 5.25 2.22
C VAL A 22 3.11 6.54 1.41
N TYR A 23 4.06 7.40 1.80
CA TYR A 23 4.21 8.72 1.20
C TYR A 23 5.05 8.68 -0.08
N GLU A 24 4.92 9.73 -0.90
CA GLU A 24 5.55 9.82 -2.22
C GLU A 24 7.05 9.55 -2.21
N HIS A 25 7.77 9.96 -1.15
CA HIS A 25 9.21 9.74 -1.05
C HIS A 25 9.62 8.25 -1.04
N GLU A 26 8.73 7.37 -0.57
CA GLU A 26 8.91 5.91 -0.62
C GLU A 26 8.35 5.34 -1.92
N LEU A 27 7.17 5.83 -2.36
CA LEU A 27 6.51 5.36 -3.57
C LEU A 27 7.38 5.57 -4.81
N GLN A 28 8.03 6.73 -4.96
CA GLN A 28 8.86 7.04 -6.13
C GLN A 28 10.05 6.10 -6.30
N ARG A 29 10.50 5.43 -5.23
CA ARG A 29 11.61 4.45 -5.28
C ARG A 29 11.21 3.14 -5.94
N LEU A 30 9.91 2.84 -5.96
CA LEU A 30 9.35 1.60 -6.52
C LEU A 30 8.56 1.85 -7.80
N TRP A 31 7.81 2.95 -7.81
CA TRP A 31 6.99 3.38 -8.91
C TRP A 31 7.25 4.87 -9.17
N PRO A 32 8.04 5.25 -10.18
CA PRO A 32 8.34 6.66 -10.46
C PRO A 32 7.08 7.48 -10.80
N LEU A 33 7.09 8.79 -10.54
CA LEU A 33 5.96 9.71 -10.81
C LEU A 33 5.49 9.74 -12.28
N GLY A 34 6.40 9.52 -13.21
CA GLY A 34 6.12 9.48 -14.66
C GLY A 34 5.65 8.11 -15.17
N GLU A 35 5.59 7.11 -14.29
CA GLU A 35 5.23 5.76 -14.70
C GLU A 35 3.76 5.67 -15.12
N ARG A 36 3.51 5.02 -16.27
CA ARG A 36 2.16 4.72 -16.75
C ARG A 36 1.50 3.69 -15.84
N ASP A 37 0.20 3.86 -15.63
CA ASP A 37 -0.64 2.91 -14.87
C ASP A 37 -0.14 2.70 -13.43
N ARG A 38 0.50 3.73 -12.86
CA ARG A 38 1.14 3.69 -11.53
C ARG A 38 0.20 3.19 -10.44
N GLU A 39 -1.02 3.72 -10.41
CA GLU A 39 -2.06 3.30 -9.47
C GLU A 39 -2.46 1.83 -9.65
N ALA A 40 -2.62 1.38 -10.90
CA ALA A 40 -2.95 -0.02 -11.19
C ALA A 40 -1.83 -0.97 -10.75
N LYS A 41 -0.55 -0.56 -10.89
CA LYS A 41 0.59 -1.33 -10.38
C LYS A 41 0.60 -1.40 -8.85
N MET A 42 0.27 -0.30 -8.18
CA MET A 42 0.13 -0.28 -6.71
C MET A 42 -1.04 -1.18 -6.25
N ALA A 43 -2.17 -1.15 -6.96
CA ALA A 43 -3.31 -2.01 -6.68
C ALA A 43 -2.98 -3.49 -6.90
N GLN A 44 -2.25 -3.82 -7.97
CA GLN A 44 -1.78 -5.17 -8.23
C GLN A 44 -0.81 -5.67 -7.15
N PHE A 45 0.14 -4.83 -6.74
CA PHE A 45 1.02 -5.12 -5.61
C PHE A 45 0.21 -5.35 -4.32
N ALA A 46 -0.78 -4.50 -4.03
CA ALA A 46 -1.62 -4.66 -2.86
C ALA A 46 -2.28 -6.05 -2.88
N LYS A 47 -2.91 -6.43 -4.01
CA LYS A 47 -3.55 -7.72 -4.20
C LYS A 47 -2.60 -8.90 -4.02
N GLU A 48 -1.39 -8.83 -4.60
CA GLU A 48 -0.37 -9.87 -4.51
C GLU A 48 0.07 -10.15 -3.07
N TYR A 49 0.13 -9.12 -2.22
CA TYR A 49 0.58 -9.23 -0.84
C TYR A 49 -0.56 -9.30 0.21
N GLY A 50 -1.81 -9.39 -0.24
CA GLY A 50 -3.00 -9.52 0.62
C GLY A 50 -3.50 -8.21 1.23
N PHE A 51 -3.17 -7.07 0.62
CA PHE A 51 -3.66 -5.75 0.98
C PHE A 51 -4.71 -5.25 0.00
N ARG A 52 -5.36 -4.15 0.35
CA ARG A 52 -6.16 -3.34 -0.56
C ARG A 52 -5.58 -1.94 -0.63
N LEU A 53 -5.47 -1.39 -1.84
CA LEU A 53 -5.22 0.03 -2.05
C LEU A 53 -6.55 0.78 -1.85
N ARG A 54 -6.66 1.58 -0.78
CA ARG A 54 -7.86 2.37 -0.44
C ARG A 54 -7.89 3.71 -1.13
N TYR A 55 -6.73 4.32 -1.29
CA TYR A 55 -6.59 5.68 -1.80
C TYR A 55 -5.22 5.85 -2.44
N TYR A 56 -5.18 6.61 -3.53
CA TYR A 56 -3.95 7.06 -4.14
C TYR A 56 -4.08 8.53 -4.56
N SER A 57 -3.10 9.33 -4.18
CA SER A 57 -2.93 10.69 -4.68
C SER A 57 -1.50 10.86 -5.20
N LYS A 58 -1.39 11.08 -6.51
CA LYS A 58 -0.12 11.30 -7.17
C LYS A 58 0.65 12.47 -6.54
N GLY A 59 1.91 12.24 -6.18
CA GLY A 59 2.76 13.25 -5.56
C GLY A 59 2.58 13.37 -4.04
N ILE A 60 1.64 12.63 -3.44
CA ILE A 60 1.33 12.73 -2.01
C ILE A 60 1.51 11.38 -1.30
N CYS A 61 0.59 10.44 -1.49
CA CYS A 61 0.61 9.16 -0.79
C CYS A 61 -0.30 8.10 -1.44
N ALA A 62 -0.13 6.86 -0.97
CA ALA A 62 -1.03 5.73 -1.17
C ALA A 62 -1.42 5.18 0.20
N ILE A 63 -2.69 4.88 0.42
CA ILE A 63 -3.18 4.29 1.67
C ILE A 63 -3.55 2.84 1.40
N PHE A 64 -2.94 1.95 2.18
CA PHE A 64 -3.20 0.52 2.15
C PHE A 64 -3.92 0.09 3.43
N ASP A 65 -4.80 -0.88 3.32
CA ASP A 65 -5.40 -1.57 4.46
C ASP A 65 -5.48 -3.08 4.21
N GLU A 66 -5.99 -3.81 5.20
CA GLU A 66 -6.30 -5.23 5.02
C GLU A 66 -7.52 -5.41 4.11
N TRP A 67 -7.48 -6.44 3.26
CA TRP A 67 -8.64 -6.82 2.47
C TRP A 67 -9.81 -7.18 3.41
N PRO A 68 -11.06 -6.74 3.14
CA PRO A 68 -12.20 -7.08 3.98
C PRO A 68 -12.44 -8.58 3.88
N GLY A 69 -11.98 -9.32 4.90
CA GLY A 69 -11.84 -10.77 4.86
C GLY A 69 -10.67 -11.30 5.69
N GLY A 70 -9.76 -10.44 6.15
CA GLY A 70 -8.79 -10.74 7.21
C GLY A 70 -9.44 -10.95 8.58
N LEU A 71 -10.51 -11.74 8.67
CA LEU A 71 -10.89 -12.35 9.94
C LEU A 71 -9.70 -13.21 10.37
N ARG A 72 -9.02 -12.78 11.42
CA ARG A 72 -8.21 -13.66 12.25
C ARG A 72 -9.16 -14.75 12.77
N ILE A 73 -9.15 -15.91 12.12
CA ILE A 73 -9.62 -17.18 12.69
C ILE A 73 -8.55 -17.71 13.62
#